data_AF-A0A2R4JXM5-F1
#
_entry.id   AF-A0A2R4JXM5-F1
#
_cell.length_a   1.000
_cell.length_b   1.000
_cell.length_c   1.000
_cell.angle_alpha   90.00
_cell.angle_beta   90.00
_cell.angle_gamma   90.00
#
_symmetry.space_group_name_H-M   'P 1'
#
loop_
_entity.id
_entity.type
_entity.pdbx_description
1 polymer ?
#
loop_
_entity_poly.entity_id
_entity_poly.type
_entity_poly.pdbx_seq_one_letter_code
_entity_poly.pdbx_strand_id
1 'polypeptide(L)'
;MAAYLCPPAVIHGEHTVRTSQIVAEVRDRHPHAPWAPRIDGIAAGTGIETRGWMLPLETAVAPGVGGGLRACGAGPAQEALAREGFTPQDVDRVIAALEAIPAPQTVQERTAPAWEAVRSYGERAARGALQIAGLDAADVDCLITSHSTTPALPGLDLALSNGLGLRNDVMLLPATQWACVAGTRSLALAADLVAADPDRVVLVVVSEALSTTYQPADDTLESLIVRLLFADTAVAAVVTGRPRRESVLRLDAAWHHTLPGTQDLHRLETRADGTHFVMDRRGPRAVQETVTAMWEWLRARYEDAPDAWHPDVLLAHPGGTRVLEYMEQTMPDTWPSGLLEYSRESYASGNRGGAAVFDILRRAHDAGRKSGDRAVLYAAAPGLTATALEGEWL
;
A
#
# COMPACT_ATOMS: atom_id res chain seq x y z
N MET A 1 25.85 -5.63 -5.86
CA MET A 1 24.72 -5.68 -6.82
C MET A 1 24.90 -4.53 -7.79
N ALA A 2 24.40 -4.63 -9.02
CA ALA A 2 24.43 -3.50 -9.96
C ALA A 2 23.18 -3.56 -10.82
N ALA A 3 22.15 -2.84 -10.40
CA ALA A 3 20.89 -2.73 -11.11
C ALA A 3 20.52 -1.25 -11.24
N TYR A 4 19.96 -0.87 -12.39
CA TYR A 4 19.74 0.52 -12.76
C TYR A 4 18.25 0.81 -12.86
N LEU A 5 17.78 1.77 -12.09
CA LEU A 5 16.36 2.12 -11.94
C LEU A 5 16.06 3.42 -12.71
N CYS A 6 15.07 3.37 -13.60
CA CYS A 6 14.49 4.55 -14.23
C CYS A 6 13.50 5.24 -13.26
N PRO A 7 13.22 6.55 -13.38
CA PRO A 7 12.34 7.23 -12.43
C PRO A 7 10.93 6.64 -12.45
N PRO A 8 10.27 6.51 -11.29
CA PRO A 8 8.95 5.89 -11.24
C PRO A 8 7.87 6.77 -11.87
N ALA A 9 6.91 6.11 -12.54
CA ALA A 9 5.60 6.67 -12.81
C ALA A 9 4.71 6.50 -11.58
N VAL A 10 3.95 7.54 -11.22
CA VAL A 10 3.07 7.56 -10.06
C VAL A 10 1.69 8.08 -10.46
N ILE A 11 0.65 7.29 -10.20
CA ILE A 11 -0.76 7.60 -10.48
C ILE A 11 -1.54 7.49 -9.18
N HIS A 12 -1.83 8.64 -8.56
CA HIS A 12 -2.70 8.71 -7.37
C HIS A 12 -4.17 8.51 -7.75
N GLY A 13 -4.96 7.98 -6.81
CA GLY A 13 -6.41 7.91 -6.95
C GLY A 13 -7.05 9.28 -7.24
N GLU A 14 -7.94 9.33 -8.22
CA GLU A 14 -8.57 10.57 -8.72
C GLU A 14 -9.68 11.11 -7.81
N HIS A 15 -10.23 10.29 -6.90
CA HIS A 15 -11.26 10.69 -5.97
C HIS A 15 -10.64 11.31 -4.71
N THR A 16 -10.59 12.64 -4.66
CA THR A 16 -10.11 13.37 -3.48
C THR A 16 -11.09 13.25 -2.31
N VAL A 17 -10.71 12.49 -1.28
CA VAL A 17 -11.47 12.35 -0.04
C VAL A 17 -10.87 13.24 1.05
N ARG A 18 -11.65 14.19 1.58
CA ARG A 18 -11.23 15.01 2.72
C ARG A 18 -11.32 14.24 4.03
N THR A 19 -10.37 14.47 4.93
CA THR A 19 -10.41 14.00 6.31
C THR A 19 -11.70 14.42 7.02
N SER A 20 -12.21 15.63 6.76
CA SER A 20 -13.49 16.10 7.30
C SER A 20 -14.70 15.31 6.82
N GLN A 21 -14.68 14.75 5.60
CA GLN A 21 -15.75 13.87 5.10
C GLN A 21 -15.75 12.53 5.83
N ILE A 22 -14.56 11.93 6.04
CA ILE A 22 -14.40 10.69 6.82
C ILE A 22 -14.86 10.91 8.27
N VAL A 23 -14.43 12.00 8.90
CA VAL A 23 -14.84 12.33 10.28
C VAL A 23 -16.36 12.55 10.40
N ALA A 24 -17.00 13.16 9.40
CA ALA A 24 -18.45 13.35 9.38
C ALA A 24 -19.22 12.03 9.18
N GLU A 25 -18.80 11.19 8.22
CA GLU A 25 -19.43 9.87 7.98
C GLU A 25 -19.32 8.97 9.20
N VAL A 26 -18.13 8.87 9.78
CA VAL A 26 -17.86 8.01 10.95
C VAL A 26 -18.67 8.45 12.18
N ARG A 27 -18.94 9.77 12.32
CA ARG A 27 -19.82 10.31 13.37
C ARG A 27 -21.29 9.95 13.17
N ASP A 28 -21.79 10.05 11.94
CA ASP A 28 -23.17 9.67 11.60
C ASP A 28 -23.40 8.16 11.75
N ARG A 29 -22.40 7.37 11.34
CA ARG A 29 -22.39 5.90 11.43
C ARG A 29 -22.39 5.39 12.88
N HIS A 30 -21.71 6.09 13.80
CA HIS A 30 -21.47 5.66 15.18
C HIS A 30 -21.74 6.77 16.22
N PRO A 31 -23.00 7.26 16.35
CA PRO A 31 -23.33 8.46 17.13
C PRO A 31 -23.13 8.29 18.66
N HIS A 32 -22.92 7.07 19.14
CA HIS A 32 -22.76 6.74 20.56
C HIS A 32 -21.43 6.06 20.88
N ALA A 33 -20.47 6.06 19.94
CA ALA A 33 -19.19 5.40 20.18
C ALA A 33 -18.35 6.08 21.28
N PRO A 34 -17.67 5.31 22.14
CA PRO A 34 -16.88 5.85 23.26
C PRO A 34 -15.67 6.68 22.81
N TRP A 35 -15.23 6.53 21.55
CA TRP A 35 -14.16 7.32 20.96
C TRP A 35 -14.64 8.60 20.27
N ALA A 36 -15.95 8.86 20.15
CA ALA A 36 -16.48 10.02 19.43
C ALA A 36 -15.91 11.38 19.91
N PRO A 37 -15.66 11.62 21.22
CA PRO A 37 -15.00 12.86 21.68
C PRO A 37 -13.53 13.00 21.28
N ARG A 38 -12.89 11.94 20.76
CA ARG A 38 -11.46 11.90 20.40
C ARG A 38 -11.22 12.01 18.90
N ILE A 39 -12.26 11.90 18.07
CA ILE A 39 -12.09 11.75 16.60
C ILE A 39 -11.36 12.93 15.96
N ASP A 40 -11.64 14.18 16.37
CA ASP A 40 -10.96 15.36 15.83
C ASP A 40 -9.47 15.37 16.20
N GLY A 41 -9.12 14.93 17.42
CA GLY A 41 -7.73 14.82 17.87
C GLY A 41 -6.95 13.71 17.16
N ILE A 42 -7.61 12.57 16.89
CA ILE A 42 -7.03 11.46 16.11
C ILE A 42 -6.83 11.91 14.65
N ALA A 43 -7.82 12.57 14.05
CA ALA A 43 -7.74 13.10 12.69
C ALA A 43 -6.64 14.16 12.56
N ALA A 44 -6.57 15.14 13.46
CA ALA A 44 -5.50 16.15 13.49
C ALA A 44 -4.11 15.50 13.67
N GLY A 45 -4.01 14.47 14.51
CA GLY A 45 -2.78 13.70 14.72
C GLY A 45 -2.26 12.93 13.50
N THR A 46 -3.06 12.78 12.44
CA THR A 46 -2.57 12.21 11.17
C THR A 46 -1.79 13.20 10.32
N GLY A 47 -2.05 14.50 10.44
CA GLY A 47 -1.51 15.53 9.55
C GLY A 47 -2.04 15.47 8.10
N ILE A 48 -3.05 14.63 7.81
CA ILE A 48 -3.61 14.47 6.47
C ILE A 48 -4.86 15.35 6.32
N GLU A 49 -4.88 16.27 5.37
CA GLU A 49 -6.09 17.03 5.02
C GLU A 49 -6.95 16.28 3.97
N THR A 50 -6.30 15.78 2.92
CA THR A 50 -6.91 15.06 1.80
C THR A 50 -6.07 13.85 1.38
N ARG A 51 -6.72 12.91 0.70
CA ARG A 51 -6.12 11.70 0.12
C ARG A 51 -6.77 11.43 -1.24
N GLY A 52 -6.01 10.86 -2.18
CA GLY A 52 -6.56 10.34 -3.42
C GLY A 52 -6.99 8.88 -3.25
N TRP A 53 -8.22 8.54 -3.63
CA TRP A 53 -8.71 7.16 -3.70
C TRP A 53 -9.05 6.77 -5.14
N MET A 54 -8.90 5.48 -5.45
CA MET A 54 -9.24 4.88 -6.74
C MET A 54 -10.75 4.80 -6.97
N LEU A 55 -11.53 4.88 -5.90
CA LEU A 55 -12.99 4.90 -5.87
C LEU A 55 -13.47 6.01 -4.92
N PRO A 56 -14.68 6.57 -5.13
CA PRO A 56 -15.23 7.58 -4.24
C PRO A 56 -15.60 6.98 -2.86
N LEU A 57 -15.66 7.83 -1.82
CA LEU A 57 -15.97 7.41 -0.44
C LEU A 57 -17.31 6.67 -0.37
N GLU A 58 -18.27 7.14 -1.16
CA GLU A 58 -19.60 6.59 -1.38
C GLU A 58 -19.56 5.09 -1.72
N THR A 59 -18.57 4.62 -2.48
CA THR A 59 -18.42 3.19 -2.81
C THR A 59 -18.00 2.33 -1.61
N ALA A 60 -17.27 2.89 -0.63
CA ALA A 60 -16.90 2.16 0.58
C ALA A 60 -18.02 2.15 1.64
N VAL A 61 -18.87 3.18 1.66
CA VAL A 61 -19.89 3.39 2.72
C VAL A 61 -21.31 2.98 2.31
N ALA A 62 -21.56 2.78 1.01
CA ALA A 62 -22.84 2.29 0.52
C ALA A 62 -23.20 0.91 1.13
N PRO A 63 -24.50 0.64 1.38
CA PRO A 63 -24.96 -0.71 1.71
C PRO A 63 -24.84 -1.64 0.49
N GLY A 64 -24.75 -2.95 0.73
CA GLY A 64 -24.74 -3.94 -0.36
C GLY A 64 -26.13 -4.35 -0.84
N VAL A 65 -26.19 -5.27 -1.81
CA VAL A 65 -27.40 -5.79 -2.48
C VAL A 65 -27.78 -7.17 -1.93
N GLY A 66 -28.77 -7.34 -1.06
CA GLY A 66 -29.55 -6.34 -0.34
C GLY A 66 -29.58 -6.61 1.17
N GLY A 67 -30.77 -6.90 1.70
CA GLY A 67 -31.11 -6.76 3.12
C GLY A 67 -30.51 -7.73 4.15
N GLY A 68 -30.88 -7.50 5.41
CA GLY A 68 -30.32 -8.15 6.61
C GLY A 68 -30.51 -9.68 6.72
N LEU A 69 -31.35 -10.30 5.89
CA LEU A 69 -31.57 -11.75 5.87
C LEU A 69 -30.56 -12.54 4.99
N ARG A 70 -29.60 -11.87 4.35
CA ARG A 70 -28.73 -12.47 3.30
C ARG A 70 -28.05 -13.79 3.66
N ALA A 71 -27.64 -14.01 4.93
CA ALA A 71 -26.92 -15.22 5.33
C ALA A 71 -27.76 -16.52 5.25
N CYS A 72 -29.08 -16.41 5.42
CA CYS A 72 -30.00 -17.55 5.35
C CYS A 72 -30.94 -17.47 4.14
N GLY A 73 -31.08 -16.29 3.53
CA GLY A 73 -32.17 -15.98 2.60
C GLY A 73 -33.52 -15.82 3.31
N ALA A 74 -34.50 -15.26 2.60
CA ALA A 74 -35.86 -15.10 3.13
C ALA A 74 -36.55 -16.45 3.41
N GLY A 75 -36.35 -17.46 2.54
CA GLY A 75 -37.07 -18.74 2.59
C GLY A 75 -37.05 -19.47 3.94
N PRO A 76 -35.88 -19.74 4.56
CA PRO A 76 -35.82 -20.39 5.86
C PRO A 76 -36.48 -19.56 6.99
N ALA A 77 -36.41 -18.23 6.92
CA ALA A 77 -37.09 -17.35 7.87
C ALA A 77 -38.61 -17.34 7.64
N GLN A 78 -39.07 -17.34 6.39
CA GLN A 78 -40.49 -17.48 6.01
C GLN A 78 -41.06 -18.80 6.51
N GLU A 79 -40.36 -19.92 6.28
CA GLU A 79 -40.77 -21.23 6.76
C GLU A 79 -40.82 -21.30 8.30
N ALA A 80 -39.85 -20.71 9.00
CA ALA A 80 -39.84 -20.69 10.46
C ALA A 80 -41.04 -19.89 11.01
N LEU A 81 -41.27 -18.68 10.51
CA LEU A 81 -42.41 -17.84 10.92
C LEU A 81 -43.76 -18.49 10.60
N ALA A 82 -43.89 -19.15 9.44
CA ALA A 82 -45.10 -19.90 9.08
C ALA A 82 -45.36 -21.09 10.02
N ARG A 83 -44.32 -21.79 10.49
CA ARG A 83 -44.43 -22.89 11.48
C ARG A 83 -44.82 -22.38 12.87
N GLU A 84 -44.41 -21.17 13.24
CA GLU A 84 -44.85 -20.47 14.46
C GLU A 84 -46.28 -19.88 14.35
N GLY A 85 -46.99 -20.12 13.23
CA GLY A 85 -48.41 -19.77 13.08
C GLY A 85 -48.68 -18.32 12.65
N PHE A 86 -47.67 -17.58 12.17
CA PHE A 86 -47.88 -16.27 11.57
C PHE A 86 -48.70 -16.36 10.28
N THR A 87 -49.56 -15.37 10.01
CA THR A 87 -50.28 -15.32 8.73
C THR A 87 -49.30 -15.02 7.59
N PRO A 88 -49.57 -15.45 6.33
CA PRO A 88 -48.70 -15.12 5.20
C PRO A 88 -48.41 -13.62 5.07
N GLN A 89 -49.41 -12.78 5.35
CA GLN A 89 -49.27 -11.32 5.29
C GLN A 89 -48.37 -10.77 6.42
N ASP A 90 -48.39 -11.38 7.60
CA ASP A 90 -47.46 -11.01 8.69
C ASP A 90 -46.04 -11.50 8.40
N VAL A 91 -45.90 -12.71 7.82
CA VAL A 91 -44.60 -13.24 7.36
C VAL A 91 -43.99 -12.29 6.33
N ASP A 92 -44.71 -11.94 5.27
CA ASP A 92 -44.25 -11.02 4.22
C ASP A 92 -43.84 -9.67 4.81
N ARG A 93 -44.61 -9.16 5.79
CA ARG A 93 -44.31 -7.89 6.47
C ARG A 93 -43.05 -7.97 7.33
N VAL A 94 -42.82 -9.06 8.06
CA VAL A 94 -41.61 -9.28 8.87
C VAL A 94 -40.38 -9.42 7.98
N ILE A 95 -40.47 -10.19 6.89
CA ILE A 95 -39.39 -10.36 5.92
C ILE A 95 -39.04 -9.04 5.27
N ALA A 96 -40.02 -8.29 4.75
CA ALA A 96 -39.79 -6.97 4.15
C ALA A 96 -39.17 -5.97 5.16
N ALA A 97 -39.55 -6.04 6.44
CA ALA A 97 -38.94 -5.21 7.48
C ALA A 97 -37.48 -5.57 7.78
N LEU A 98 -37.13 -6.86 7.75
CA LEU A 98 -35.76 -7.34 7.91
C LEU A 98 -34.89 -7.10 6.66
N GLU A 99 -35.49 -7.17 5.48
CA GLU A 99 -34.83 -6.85 4.20
C GLU A 99 -34.59 -5.35 4.03
N ALA A 100 -35.44 -4.50 4.63
CA ALA A 100 -35.24 -3.05 4.67
C ALA A 100 -34.06 -2.62 5.56
N ILE A 101 -33.51 -3.50 6.40
CA ILE A 101 -32.31 -3.22 7.20
C ILE A 101 -31.08 -3.21 6.27
N PRO A 102 -30.33 -2.10 6.19
CA PRO A 102 -29.13 -2.03 5.35
C PRO A 102 -28.07 -3.02 5.84
N ALA A 103 -27.67 -3.96 4.99
CA ALA A 103 -26.56 -4.85 5.26
C ALA A 103 -25.24 -4.26 4.73
N PRO A 104 -24.09 -4.56 5.37
CA PRO A 104 -22.79 -4.25 4.79
C PRO A 104 -22.62 -4.92 3.42
N GLN A 105 -21.74 -4.34 2.60
CA GLN A 105 -21.29 -4.98 1.38
C GLN A 105 -20.50 -6.25 1.70
N THR A 106 -20.63 -7.27 0.86
CA THR A 106 -19.80 -8.47 0.88
C THR A 106 -18.39 -8.18 0.37
N VAL A 107 -17.44 -9.06 0.68
CA VAL A 107 -16.07 -9.00 0.14
C VAL A 107 -16.06 -8.97 -1.39
N GLN A 108 -16.99 -9.65 -2.08
CA GLN A 108 -17.09 -9.61 -3.54
C GLN A 108 -17.57 -8.25 -4.04
N GLU A 109 -18.59 -7.66 -3.41
CA GLU A 109 -19.11 -6.32 -3.75
C GLU A 109 -18.05 -5.23 -3.52
N ARG A 110 -17.26 -5.35 -2.46
CA ARG A 110 -16.12 -4.44 -2.18
C ARG A 110 -14.95 -4.64 -3.14
N THR A 111 -14.63 -5.89 -3.49
CA THR A 111 -13.47 -6.24 -4.31
C THR A 111 -13.71 -5.93 -5.79
N ALA A 112 -14.90 -6.19 -6.33
CA ALA A 112 -15.15 -6.08 -7.78
C ALA A 112 -14.81 -4.69 -8.38
N PRO A 113 -15.36 -3.55 -7.89
CA PRO A 113 -15.00 -2.24 -8.45
C PRO A 113 -13.57 -1.84 -8.11
N ALA A 114 -13.03 -2.27 -6.96
CA ALA A 114 -11.66 -1.97 -6.55
C ALA A 114 -10.65 -2.70 -7.45
N TRP A 115 -10.96 -3.92 -7.87
CA TRP A 115 -10.17 -4.70 -8.81
C TRP A 115 -10.14 -4.06 -10.20
N GLU A 116 -11.27 -3.57 -10.72
CA GLU A 116 -11.30 -2.81 -11.97
C GLU A 116 -10.37 -1.59 -11.92
N ALA A 117 -10.41 -0.85 -10.79
CA ALA A 117 -9.53 0.28 -10.60
C ALA A 117 -8.04 -0.12 -10.47
N VAL A 118 -7.71 -1.14 -9.67
CA VAL A 118 -6.33 -1.67 -9.53
C VAL A 118 -5.74 -2.04 -10.90
N ARG A 119 -6.52 -2.68 -11.79
CA ARG A 119 -6.10 -2.97 -13.16
C ARG A 119 -5.86 -1.70 -13.97
N SER A 120 -6.84 -0.80 -14.03
CA SER A 120 -6.77 0.45 -14.81
C SER A 120 -5.62 1.37 -14.38
N TYR A 121 -5.49 1.61 -13.08
CA TYR A 121 -4.41 2.43 -12.51
C TYR A 121 -3.04 1.74 -12.66
N GLY A 122 -2.97 0.42 -12.49
CA GLY A 122 -1.77 -0.37 -12.72
C GLY A 122 -1.28 -0.29 -14.16
N GLU A 123 -2.19 -0.38 -15.14
CA GLU A 123 -1.86 -0.28 -16.56
C GLU A 123 -1.36 1.13 -16.92
N ARG A 124 -2.01 2.17 -16.41
CA ARG A 124 -1.58 3.57 -16.59
C ARG A 124 -0.18 3.81 -16.02
N ALA A 125 0.09 3.31 -14.82
CA ALA A 125 1.41 3.41 -14.20
C ALA A 125 2.46 2.65 -15.04
N ALA A 126 2.16 1.41 -15.45
CA ALA A 126 3.05 0.59 -16.27
C ALA A 126 3.39 1.25 -17.62
N ARG A 127 2.40 1.77 -18.35
CA ARG A 127 2.61 2.54 -19.59
C ARG A 127 3.47 3.79 -19.34
N GLY A 128 3.21 4.50 -18.25
CA GLY A 128 4.03 5.66 -17.84
C GLY A 128 5.49 5.29 -17.55
N ALA A 129 5.74 4.17 -16.88
CA ALA A 129 7.10 3.71 -16.56
C ALA A 129 7.88 3.29 -17.82
N LEU A 130 7.23 2.60 -18.75
CA LEU A 130 7.81 2.25 -20.06
C LEU A 130 8.13 3.51 -20.87
N GLN A 131 7.21 4.48 -20.90
CA GLN A 131 7.44 5.78 -21.55
C GLN A 131 8.62 6.54 -20.92
N ILE A 132 8.73 6.56 -19.59
CA ILE A 132 9.86 7.19 -18.88
C ILE A 132 11.19 6.49 -19.20
N ALA A 133 11.20 5.16 -19.29
CA ALA A 133 12.39 4.38 -19.62
C ALA A 133 12.79 4.42 -21.11
N GLY A 134 11.93 4.96 -21.98
CA GLY A 134 12.11 4.95 -23.44
C GLY A 134 12.10 3.52 -24.00
N LEU A 135 11.11 2.72 -23.59
CA LEU A 135 10.95 1.30 -23.95
C LEU A 135 9.52 1.01 -24.41
N ASP A 136 9.38 -0.01 -25.25
CA ASP A 136 8.10 -0.57 -25.67
C ASP A 136 7.65 -1.74 -24.78
N ALA A 137 6.37 -2.08 -24.82
CA ALA A 137 5.82 -3.26 -24.14
C ALA A 137 6.50 -4.58 -24.55
N ALA A 138 7.05 -4.64 -25.76
CA ALA A 138 7.77 -5.80 -26.27
C ALA A 138 9.19 -5.95 -25.68
N ASP A 139 9.75 -4.91 -25.05
CA ASP A 139 11.09 -4.96 -24.45
C ASP A 139 11.10 -5.63 -23.07
N VAL A 140 9.94 -5.75 -22.41
CA VAL A 140 9.83 -6.31 -21.05
C VAL A 140 10.11 -7.82 -21.07
N ASP A 141 11.00 -8.30 -20.20
CA ASP A 141 11.32 -9.73 -20.04
C ASP A 141 10.74 -10.32 -18.76
N CYS A 142 10.61 -9.50 -17.71
CA CYS A 142 10.03 -9.90 -16.43
C CYS A 142 9.04 -8.84 -15.93
N LEU A 143 7.88 -9.28 -15.44
CA LEU A 143 6.87 -8.43 -14.81
C LEU A 143 6.68 -8.85 -13.35
N ILE A 144 7.10 -7.99 -12.41
CA ILE A 144 6.82 -8.13 -10.98
C ILE A 144 5.59 -7.28 -10.64
N THR A 145 4.56 -7.87 -10.04
CA THR A 145 3.38 -7.12 -9.60
C THR A 145 3.09 -7.28 -8.11
N SER A 146 2.67 -6.21 -7.44
CA SER A 146 2.10 -6.26 -6.08
C SER A 146 0.73 -5.60 -5.99
N HIS A 147 -0.26 -6.31 -5.42
CA HIS A 147 -1.55 -5.77 -5.00
C HIS A 147 -2.07 -6.57 -3.79
N SER A 148 -2.46 -5.92 -2.70
CA SER A 148 -2.64 -6.58 -1.39
C SER A 148 -4.09 -6.66 -0.93
N THR A 149 -4.95 -5.73 -1.34
CA THR A 149 -6.32 -5.57 -0.79
C THR A 149 -7.44 -6.05 -1.71
N THR A 150 -7.11 -6.53 -2.92
CA THR A 150 -8.07 -6.97 -3.94
C THR A 150 -7.81 -8.43 -4.33
N PRO A 151 -8.48 -9.40 -3.67
CA PRO A 151 -8.33 -10.82 -4.01
C PRO A 151 -8.68 -11.13 -5.47
N ALA A 152 -7.70 -11.56 -6.25
CA ALA A 152 -7.87 -11.94 -7.65
C ALA A 152 -6.94 -13.12 -8.03
N LEU A 153 -7.47 -14.07 -8.78
CA LEU A 153 -6.73 -15.15 -9.42
C LEU A 153 -7.47 -15.55 -10.71
N PRO A 154 -6.95 -15.29 -11.93
CA PRO A 154 -5.70 -14.61 -12.27
C PRO A 154 -5.48 -13.23 -11.62
N GLY A 155 -4.21 -12.89 -11.37
CA GLY A 155 -3.79 -11.67 -10.69
C GLY A 155 -3.45 -10.49 -11.62
N LEU A 156 -2.82 -9.45 -11.04
CA LEU A 156 -2.49 -8.22 -11.75
C LEU A 156 -1.45 -8.43 -12.86
N ASP A 157 -0.53 -9.38 -12.67
CA ASP A 157 0.46 -9.81 -13.65
C ASP A 157 -0.16 -10.23 -14.99
N LEU A 158 -1.16 -11.12 -14.97
CA LEU A 158 -1.86 -11.57 -16.17
C LEU A 158 -2.79 -10.48 -16.73
N ALA A 159 -3.40 -9.64 -15.88
CA ALA A 159 -4.18 -8.51 -16.34
C ALA A 159 -3.33 -7.52 -17.15
N LEU A 160 -2.15 -7.15 -16.64
CA LEU A 160 -1.22 -6.23 -17.29
C LEU A 160 -0.54 -6.84 -18.50
N SER A 161 -0.18 -8.13 -18.45
CA SER A 161 0.38 -8.83 -19.62
C SER A 161 -0.54 -8.72 -20.84
N ASN A 162 -1.83 -8.98 -20.66
CA ASN A 162 -2.84 -8.82 -21.70
C ASN A 162 -3.10 -7.34 -22.07
N GLY A 163 -3.26 -6.44 -21.09
CA GLY A 163 -3.60 -5.04 -21.35
C GLY A 163 -2.49 -4.25 -22.05
N LEU A 164 -1.24 -4.47 -21.67
CA LEU A 164 -0.07 -3.84 -22.28
C LEU A 164 0.30 -4.44 -23.64
N GLY A 165 -0.08 -5.71 -23.89
CA GLY A 165 0.39 -6.47 -25.04
C GLY A 165 1.84 -6.92 -24.86
N LEU A 166 2.19 -7.43 -23.67
CA LEU A 166 3.51 -8.00 -23.41
C LEU A 166 3.74 -9.25 -24.26
N ARG A 167 5.00 -9.68 -24.39
CA ARG A 167 5.34 -10.91 -25.10
C ARG A 167 4.77 -12.14 -24.37
N ASN A 168 4.45 -13.19 -25.14
CA ASN A 168 3.91 -14.45 -24.59
C ASN A 168 4.92 -15.25 -23.73
N ASP A 169 6.19 -14.83 -23.70
CA ASP A 169 7.29 -15.45 -22.96
C ASP A 169 7.77 -14.65 -21.74
N VAL A 170 7.09 -13.56 -21.38
CA VAL A 170 7.43 -12.75 -20.19
C VAL A 170 7.32 -13.57 -18.90
N MET A 171 8.35 -13.47 -18.06
CA MET A 171 8.36 -14.06 -16.72
C MET A 171 7.44 -13.28 -15.78
N LEU A 172 6.26 -13.83 -15.50
CA LEU A 172 5.26 -13.24 -14.59
C LEU A 172 5.55 -13.60 -13.13
N LEU A 173 5.59 -12.58 -12.25
CA LEU A 173 5.96 -12.68 -10.84
C LEU A 173 4.97 -11.91 -9.94
N PRO A 174 3.74 -12.44 -9.72
CA PRO A 174 2.76 -11.80 -8.86
C PRO A 174 3.02 -12.03 -7.37
N ALA A 175 2.75 -11.01 -6.56
CA ALA A 175 2.72 -11.06 -5.11
C ALA A 175 1.49 -10.32 -4.56
N THR A 176 0.88 -10.87 -3.50
CA THR A 176 -0.26 -10.23 -2.80
C THR A 176 -0.01 -10.03 -1.29
N GLN A 177 1.13 -10.50 -0.80
CA GLN A 177 1.47 -10.52 0.62
C GLN A 177 2.65 -9.61 0.98
N TRP A 178 3.18 -8.84 0.03
CA TRP A 178 4.29 -7.91 0.29
C TRP A 178 3.81 -6.61 0.94
N ALA A 179 2.60 -6.13 0.62
CA ALA A 179 2.05 -4.89 1.18
C ALA A 179 3.11 -3.77 1.20
N CYS A 180 3.31 -3.11 2.35
CA CYS A 180 4.20 -1.96 2.50
C CYS A 180 5.66 -2.19 2.08
N VAL A 181 6.18 -3.43 2.06
CA VAL A 181 7.58 -3.70 1.65
C VAL A 181 7.70 -3.94 0.14
N ALA A 182 6.59 -3.93 -0.62
CA ALA A 182 6.63 -4.16 -2.06
C ALA A 182 7.61 -3.22 -2.78
N GLY A 183 7.66 -1.93 -2.40
CA GLY A 183 8.56 -0.94 -3.00
C GLY A 183 10.05 -1.29 -2.94
N THR A 184 10.57 -1.82 -1.82
CA THR A 184 11.98 -2.24 -1.72
C THR A 184 12.21 -3.72 -2.05
N ARG A 185 11.27 -4.61 -1.72
CA ARG A 185 11.36 -6.05 -2.02
C ARG A 185 11.29 -6.36 -3.51
N SER A 186 10.44 -5.66 -4.26
CA SER A 186 10.37 -5.80 -5.71
C SER A 186 11.66 -5.34 -6.39
N LEU A 187 12.25 -4.23 -5.93
CA LEU A 187 13.53 -3.70 -6.43
C LEU A 187 14.70 -4.63 -6.10
N ALA A 188 14.74 -5.21 -4.89
CA ALA A 188 15.73 -6.25 -4.54
C ALA A 188 15.62 -7.46 -5.48
N LEU A 189 14.41 -7.99 -5.68
CA LEU A 189 14.18 -9.11 -6.60
C LEU A 189 14.51 -8.75 -8.06
N ALA A 190 14.11 -7.57 -8.52
CA ALA A 190 14.43 -7.09 -9.86
C ALA A 190 15.95 -7.00 -10.08
N ALA A 191 16.68 -6.55 -9.07
CA ALA A 191 18.13 -6.47 -9.09
C ALA A 191 18.80 -7.87 -9.13
N ASP A 192 18.23 -8.89 -8.48
CA ASP A 192 18.67 -10.29 -8.61
C ASP A 192 18.36 -10.84 -10.01
N LEU A 193 17.18 -10.54 -10.58
CA LEU A 193 16.79 -10.98 -11.91
C LEU A 193 17.71 -10.45 -13.01
N VAL A 194 18.13 -9.18 -12.92
CA VAL A 194 19.09 -8.59 -13.87
C VAL A 194 20.55 -8.91 -13.54
N ALA A 195 20.86 -9.34 -12.32
CA ALA A 195 22.18 -9.92 -12.01
C ALA A 195 22.34 -11.31 -12.64
N ALA A 196 21.26 -12.09 -12.73
CA ALA A 196 21.23 -13.39 -13.41
C ALA A 196 21.34 -13.27 -14.94
N ASP A 197 20.82 -12.18 -15.52
CA ASP A 197 20.93 -11.85 -16.94
C ASP A 197 20.90 -10.32 -17.14
N PRO A 198 22.06 -9.67 -17.37
CA PRO A 198 22.16 -8.22 -17.47
C PRO A 198 21.48 -7.57 -18.68
N ASP A 199 21.05 -8.36 -19.67
CA ASP A 199 20.30 -7.86 -20.82
C ASP A 199 18.80 -7.71 -20.52
N ARG A 200 18.31 -8.20 -19.37
CA ARG A 200 16.89 -8.13 -18.98
C ARG A 200 16.38 -6.72 -18.69
N VAL A 201 15.13 -6.51 -19.09
CA VAL A 201 14.23 -5.43 -18.65
C VAL A 201 13.20 -6.01 -17.66
N VAL A 202 13.25 -5.54 -16.41
CA VAL A 202 12.26 -5.87 -15.38
C VAL A 202 11.31 -4.69 -15.19
N LEU A 203 10.03 -4.90 -15.46
CA LEU A 203 8.96 -3.96 -15.13
C LEU A 203 8.39 -4.30 -13.76
N VAL A 204 8.44 -3.36 -12.83
CA VAL A 204 7.81 -3.46 -11.50
C VAL A 204 6.55 -2.63 -11.50
N VAL A 205 5.42 -3.20 -11.04
CA VAL A 205 4.14 -2.49 -10.88
C VAL A 205 3.53 -2.78 -9.52
N VAL A 206 3.22 -1.74 -8.75
CA VAL A 206 2.51 -1.87 -7.47
C VAL A 206 1.23 -1.05 -7.56
N SER A 207 0.07 -1.70 -7.44
CA SER A 207 -1.25 -1.06 -7.60
C SER A 207 -2.12 -1.42 -6.40
N GLU A 208 -2.38 -0.44 -5.54
CA GLU A 208 -3.01 -0.68 -4.24
C GLU A 208 -4.26 0.19 -4.05
N ALA A 209 -5.43 -0.46 -3.97
CA ALA A 209 -6.69 0.14 -3.53
C ALA A 209 -6.87 -0.09 -2.02
N LEU A 210 -6.06 0.60 -1.22
CA LEU A 210 -6.02 0.48 0.24
C LEU A 210 -7.33 0.93 0.90
N SER A 211 -8.11 1.79 0.24
CA SER A 211 -9.48 2.18 0.60
C SER A 211 -10.44 0.98 0.77
N THR A 212 -10.14 -0.18 0.20
CA THR A 212 -10.86 -1.45 0.46
C THR A 212 -10.79 -1.87 1.94
N THR A 213 -9.82 -1.36 2.70
CA THR A 213 -9.71 -1.56 4.17
C THR A 213 -10.53 -0.56 5.00
N TYR A 214 -11.20 0.42 4.36
CA TYR A 214 -12.17 1.27 5.03
C TYR A 214 -13.42 0.44 5.35
N GLN A 215 -13.66 0.13 6.62
CA GLN A 215 -14.79 -0.72 7.01
C GLN A 215 -15.76 0.09 7.87
N PRO A 216 -16.95 0.49 7.36
CA PRO A 216 -17.86 1.36 8.11
C PRO A 216 -18.31 0.77 9.44
N ALA A 217 -18.43 -0.57 9.54
CA ALA A 217 -18.97 -1.26 10.71
C ALA A 217 -17.98 -1.38 11.91
N ASP A 218 -16.67 -1.42 11.70
CA ASP A 218 -15.68 -1.66 12.78
C ASP A 218 -15.66 -0.50 13.81
N ASP A 219 -15.71 -0.77 15.11
CA ASP A 219 -15.96 0.25 16.15
C ASP A 219 -14.75 0.57 17.06
N THR A 220 -13.54 0.19 16.68
CA THR A 220 -12.31 0.37 17.48
C THR A 220 -11.60 1.71 17.25
N LEU A 221 -10.72 2.12 18.18
CA LEU A 221 -9.84 3.29 17.98
C LEU A 221 -8.88 3.07 16.80
N GLU A 222 -8.45 1.82 16.64
CA GLU A 222 -7.58 1.36 15.59
C GLU A 222 -8.27 1.42 14.21
N SER A 223 -9.57 1.10 14.13
CA SER A 223 -10.34 1.25 12.88
C SER A 223 -10.48 2.72 12.45
N LEU A 224 -10.55 3.68 13.37
CA LEU A 224 -10.47 5.11 13.03
C LEU A 224 -9.14 5.45 12.35
N ILE A 225 -8.03 4.95 12.89
CA ILE A 225 -6.69 5.19 12.34
C ILE A 225 -6.62 4.59 10.93
N VAL A 226 -7.08 3.35 10.72
CA VAL A 226 -7.10 2.69 9.40
C VAL A 226 -7.87 3.53 8.36
N ARG A 227 -9.09 3.98 8.69
CA ARG A 227 -9.89 4.87 7.83
C ARG A 227 -9.17 6.19 7.50
N LEU A 228 -8.46 6.74 8.49
CA LEU A 228 -7.80 8.04 8.40
C LEU A 228 -6.35 7.97 7.89
N LEU A 229 -5.77 6.78 7.68
CA LEU A 229 -4.35 6.61 7.32
C LEU A 229 -4.13 6.43 5.81
N PHE A 230 -4.92 5.59 5.14
CA PHE A 230 -4.56 5.11 3.79
C PHE A 230 -5.05 5.97 2.62
N ALA A 231 -4.25 5.96 1.54
CA ALA A 231 -4.53 6.53 0.23
C ALA A 231 -4.24 5.48 -0.87
N ASP A 232 -4.94 5.57 -2.00
CA ASP A 232 -4.77 4.63 -3.10
C ASP A 232 -3.80 5.19 -4.14
N THR A 233 -2.94 4.34 -4.68
CA THR A 233 -1.96 4.73 -5.70
C THR A 233 -1.53 3.51 -6.50
N ALA A 234 -1.31 3.70 -7.79
CA ALA A 234 -0.51 2.79 -8.60
C ALA A 234 0.82 3.44 -8.99
N VAL A 235 1.89 2.66 -8.94
CA VAL A 235 3.24 3.05 -9.32
C VAL A 235 3.86 1.98 -10.18
N ALA A 236 4.77 2.39 -11.06
CA ALA A 236 5.62 1.46 -11.77
C ALA A 236 7.00 2.05 -12.05
N ALA A 237 7.99 1.19 -12.21
CA ALA A 237 9.34 1.56 -12.61
C ALA A 237 10.02 0.43 -13.39
N VAL A 238 11.03 0.79 -14.17
CA VAL A 238 11.85 -0.16 -14.93
C VAL A 238 13.22 -0.31 -14.28
N VAL A 239 13.64 -1.57 -14.11
CA VAL A 239 14.99 -1.95 -13.66
C VAL A 239 15.70 -2.70 -14.78
N THR A 240 16.96 -2.33 -15.07
CA THR A 240 17.83 -2.99 -16.06
C THR A 240 19.19 -3.37 -15.47
N GLY A 241 19.84 -4.38 -16.04
CA GLY A 241 21.19 -4.82 -15.63
C GLY A 241 22.33 -3.99 -16.21
N ARG A 242 22.02 -3.12 -17.17
CA ARG A 242 22.95 -2.13 -17.75
C ARG A 242 22.38 -0.72 -17.60
N PRO A 243 23.23 0.32 -17.47
CA PRO A 243 22.78 1.70 -17.37
C PRO A 243 22.12 2.16 -18.67
N ARG A 244 21.02 2.92 -18.53
CA ARG A 244 20.37 3.66 -19.62
C ARG A 244 20.56 5.15 -19.40
N ARG A 245 20.30 5.97 -20.43
CA ARG A 245 20.26 7.44 -20.29
C ARG A 245 19.14 7.87 -19.34
N GLU A 246 18.08 7.07 -19.25
CA GLU A 246 16.89 7.25 -18.43
C GLU A 246 17.07 6.71 -17.00
N SER A 247 18.20 6.07 -16.66
CA SER A 247 18.49 5.59 -15.31
C SER A 247 18.82 6.76 -14.37
N VAL A 248 18.20 6.78 -13.18
CA VAL A 248 18.40 7.83 -12.16
C VAL A 248 18.97 7.32 -10.85
N LEU A 249 18.93 6.01 -10.62
CA LEU A 249 19.45 5.40 -9.40
C LEU A 249 20.11 4.06 -9.72
N ARG A 250 21.29 3.82 -9.19
CA ARG A 250 21.98 2.53 -9.16
C ARG A 250 21.77 1.86 -7.80
N LEU A 251 21.44 0.58 -7.79
CA LEU A 251 21.23 -0.24 -6.59
C LEU A 251 22.44 -1.15 -6.34
N ASP A 252 23.01 -1.05 -5.14
CA ASP A 252 24.34 -1.55 -4.80
C ASP A 252 24.29 -2.74 -3.83
N ALA A 253 23.42 -2.64 -2.84
CA ALA A 253 23.18 -3.67 -1.84
C ALA A 253 21.71 -3.71 -1.42
N ALA A 254 21.25 -4.91 -1.09
CA ALA A 254 19.96 -5.16 -0.47
C ALA A 254 20.17 -5.73 0.94
N TRP A 255 19.24 -5.42 1.84
CA TRP A 255 19.21 -5.92 3.21
C TRP A 255 17.80 -6.31 3.59
N HIS A 256 17.66 -7.43 4.29
CA HIS A 256 16.38 -7.97 4.75
C HIS A 256 16.46 -8.29 6.24
N HIS A 257 15.39 -7.99 6.98
CA HIS A 257 15.29 -8.28 8.40
C HIS A 257 13.85 -8.59 8.77
N THR A 258 13.62 -9.57 9.64
CA THR A 258 12.27 -9.96 10.07
C THR A 258 12.31 -10.29 11.55
N LEU A 259 11.43 -9.66 12.32
CA LEU A 259 11.37 -9.86 13.76
C LEU A 259 10.63 -11.18 14.07
N PRO A 260 11.17 -12.06 14.93
CA PRO A 260 10.48 -13.29 15.31
C PRO A 260 9.33 -13.00 16.29
N GLY A 261 8.21 -13.71 16.15
CA GLY A 261 7.09 -13.62 17.11
C GLY A 261 6.22 -12.35 17.00
N THR A 262 6.38 -11.55 15.96
CA THR A 262 5.68 -10.26 15.74
C THR A 262 4.57 -10.32 14.69
N GLN A 263 4.31 -11.51 14.13
CA GLN A 263 3.39 -11.74 13.01
C GLN A 263 1.98 -11.15 13.19
N ASP A 264 1.50 -11.07 14.44
CA ASP A 264 0.14 -10.65 14.76
C ASP A 264 -0.03 -9.13 14.93
N LEU A 265 1.06 -8.36 14.92
CA LEU A 265 1.04 -6.92 15.18
C LEU A 265 0.42 -6.08 14.05
N HIS A 266 0.56 -6.53 12.81
CA HIS A 266 -0.10 -5.94 11.64
C HIS A 266 -0.62 -7.08 10.77
N ARG A 267 -1.94 -7.20 10.62
CA ARG A 267 -2.59 -8.31 9.91
C ARG A 267 -3.63 -7.78 8.92
N LEU A 268 -3.80 -8.46 7.79
CA LEU A 268 -4.90 -8.24 6.86
C LEU A 268 -5.86 -9.43 6.96
N GLU A 269 -6.97 -9.25 7.67
CA GLU A 269 -8.01 -10.29 7.82
C GLU A 269 -8.97 -10.20 6.64
N THR A 270 -9.20 -11.31 5.93
CA THR A 270 -10.29 -11.39 4.94
C THR A 270 -11.53 -11.97 5.61
N ARG A 271 -12.59 -11.17 5.69
CA ARG A 271 -13.89 -11.51 6.29
C ARG A 271 -14.96 -11.53 5.20
N ALA A 272 -16.19 -11.89 5.55
CA ALA A 272 -17.32 -11.94 4.61
C ALA A 272 -17.72 -10.57 4.05
N ASP A 273 -17.40 -9.50 4.78
CA ASP A 273 -17.69 -8.08 4.52
C ASP A 273 -16.49 -7.29 3.93
N GLY A 274 -15.33 -7.93 3.75
CA GLY A 274 -14.19 -7.36 3.05
C GLY A 274 -12.85 -7.68 3.70
N THR A 275 -11.84 -6.86 3.38
CA THR A 275 -10.51 -6.94 3.99
C THR A 275 -10.40 -5.94 5.16
N HIS A 276 -9.92 -6.37 6.31
CA HIS A 276 -9.75 -5.54 7.51
C HIS A 276 -8.27 -5.48 7.87
N PHE A 277 -7.68 -4.29 7.87
CA PHE A 277 -6.30 -4.10 8.34
C PHE A 277 -6.30 -3.89 9.85
N VAL A 278 -5.77 -4.86 10.60
CA VAL A 278 -5.75 -4.82 12.07
C VAL A 278 -4.35 -4.43 12.54
N MET A 279 -4.28 -3.38 13.37
CA MET A 279 -3.03 -2.81 13.89
C MET A 279 -2.97 -2.93 15.41
N ASP A 280 -1.91 -3.55 15.94
CA ASP A 280 -1.59 -3.55 17.36
C ASP A 280 -0.80 -2.29 17.72
N ARG A 281 -1.07 -1.70 18.90
CA ARG A 281 -0.40 -0.49 19.39
C ARG A 281 1.12 -0.65 19.60
N ARG A 282 1.61 -1.89 19.70
CA ARG A 282 3.04 -2.24 19.77
C ARG A 282 3.72 -2.20 18.39
N GLY A 283 2.95 -2.22 17.30
CA GLY A 283 3.45 -2.20 15.91
C GLY A 283 4.54 -1.15 15.66
N PRO A 284 4.32 0.14 15.97
CA PRO A 284 5.34 1.18 15.84
C PRO A 284 6.63 0.88 16.60
N ARG A 285 6.54 0.37 17.85
CA ARG A 285 7.71 0.01 18.66
C ARG A 285 8.47 -1.20 18.11
N ALA A 286 7.80 -2.11 17.42
CA ALA A 286 8.47 -3.20 16.70
C ALA A 286 9.17 -2.68 15.43
N VAL A 287 8.55 -1.79 14.64
CA VAL A 287 9.22 -1.20 13.45
C VAL A 287 10.51 -0.47 13.83
N GLN A 288 10.54 0.21 14.99
CA GLN A 288 11.75 0.85 15.53
C GLN A 288 12.94 -0.11 15.66
N GLU A 289 12.74 -1.41 15.93
CA GLU A 289 13.83 -2.38 16.01
C GLU A 289 14.43 -2.67 14.62
N THR A 290 13.60 -2.68 13.58
CA THR A 290 14.08 -2.81 12.19
C THR A 290 14.77 -1.55 11.68
N VAL A 291 14.44 -0.38 12.22
CA VAL A 291 15.18 0.88 11.98
C VAL A 291 16.58 0.79 12.62
N THR A 292 16.67 0.41 13.88
CA THR A 292 17.97 0.21 14.57
C THR A 292 18.83 -0.82 13.86
N ALA A 293 18.26 -1.96 13.46
CA ALA A 293 18.98 -2.99 12.73
C ALA A 293 19.46 -2.52 11.34
N MET A 294 18.74 -1.58 10.69
CA MET A 294 19.19 -0.94 9.45
C MET A 294 20.38 0.01 9.70
N TRP A 295 20.34 0.79 10.79
CA TRP A 295 21.48 1.63 11.19
C TRP A 295 22.72 0.80 11.54
N GLU A 296 22.55 -0.33 12.22
CA GLU A 296 23.63 -1.29 12.48
C GLU A 296 24.20 -1.90 11.19
N TRP A 297 23.35 -2.25 10.22
CA TRP A 297 23.78 -2.72 8.91
C TRP A 297 24.60 -1.68 8.14
N LEU A 298 24.12 -0.43 8.05
CA LEU A 298 24.87 0.64 7.39
C LEU A 298 26.18 0.94 8.11
N ARG A 299 26.19 0.97 9.46
CA ARG A 299 27.41 1.18 10.25
C ARG A 299 28.44 0.06 10.01
N ALA A 300 28.01 -1.20 9.97
CA ALA A 300 28.90 -2.33 9.67
C ALA A 300 29.41 -2.32 8.22
N ARG A 301 28.59 -1.84 7.27
CA ARG A 301 28.96 -1.72 5.85
C ARG A 301 30.06 -0.67 5.59
N TYR A 302 30.17 0.34 6.45
CA TYR A 302 31.17 1.42 6.34
C TYR A 302 32.08 1.52 7.59
N GLU A 303 32.30 0.41 8.31
CA GLU A 303 33.11 0.39 9.54
C GLU A 303 34.58 0.78 9.31
N ASP A 304 35.11 0.52 8.11
CA ASP A 304 36.47 0.93 7.70
C ASP A 304 36.60 2.45 7.42
N ALA A 305 35.47 3.16 7.27
CA ALA A 305 35.45 4.59 6.91
C ALA A 305 34.21 5.33 7.46
N PRO A 306 33.98 5.34 8.78
CA PRO A 306 32.71 5.74 9.39
C PRO A 306 32.37 7.22 9.17
N ASP A 307 33.37 8.10 9.13
CA ASP A 307 33.20 9.53 8.86
C ASP A 307 33.13 9.87 7.36
N ALA A 308 33.44 8.90 6.47
CA ALA A 308 33.41 9.10 5.03
C ALA A 308 32.02 8.85 4.41
N TRP A 309 31.10 8.21 5.15
CA TRP A 309 29.79 7.80 4.63
C TRP A 309 28.61 8.30 5.47
N HIS A 310 27.67 8.96 4.78
CA HIS A 310 26.33 9.30 5.23
C HIS A 310 25.38 9.22 4.03
N PRO A 311 24.09 8.94 4.21
CA PRO A 311 23.12 9.13 3.15
C PRO A 311 22.99 10.63 2.85
N ASP A 312 22.81 10.94 1.57
CA ASP A 312 22.41 12.25 1.07
C ASP A 312 20.89 12.29 0.81
N VAL A 313 20.27 11.11 0.63
CA VAL A 313 18.84 10.92 0.37
C VAL A 313 18.32 9.69 1.14
N LEU A 314 17.23 9.84 1.91
CA LEU A 314 16.61 8.76 2.68
C LEU A 314 15.12 8.59 2.34
N LEU A 315 14.83 7.59 1.52
CA LEU A 315 13.49 7.30 0.96
C LEU A 315 12.81 6.23 1.83
N ALA A 316 12.28 6.65 2.98
CA ALA A 316 11.88 5.74 4.06
C ALA A 316 10.35 5.63 4.26
N HIS A 317 9.84 4.40 4.23
CA HIS A 317 8.46 4.06 4.54
C HIS A 317 8.33 3.16 5.79
N PRO A 318 8.42 3.72 7.02
CA PRO A 318 8.24 2.97 8.26
C PRO A 318 6.76 2.73 8.66
N GLY A 319 5.79 3.00 7.78
CA GLY A 319 4.35 2.87 8.03
C GLY A 319 3.65 4.07 8.70
N GLY A 320 4.37 5.03 9.30
CA GLY A 320 3.75 6.24 9.84
C GLY A 320 4.71 7.30 10.42
N THR A 321 4.19 8.52 10.60
CA THR A 321 4.91 9.72 11.04
C THR A 321 5.63 9.55 12.38
N ARG A 322 5.00 8.90 13.38
CA ARG A 322 5.63 8.61 14.68
C ARG A 322 6.92 7.79 14.57
N VAL A 323 7.05 6.94 13.56
CA VAL A 323 8.28 6.16 13.34
C VAL A 323 9.28 6.95 12.48
N LEU A 324 8.84 7.85 11.58
CA LEU A 324 9.73 8.83 10.95
C LEU A 324 10.39 9.75 12.00
N GLU A 325 9.63 10.24 12.98
CA GLU A 325 10.17 11.03 14.10
C GLU A 325 11.25 10.27 14.89
N TYR A 326 11.04 8.96 15.11
CA TYR A 326 12.06 8.11 15.71
C TYR A 326 13.27 7.90 14.81
N MET A 327 13.08 7.73 13.49
CA MET A 327 14.21 7.67 12.54
C MET A 327 15.03 8.96 12.62
N GLU A 328 14.40 10.13 12.56
CA GLU A 328 15.06 11.43 12.77
C GLU A 328 15.83 11.54 14.09
N GLN A 329 15.27 11.04 15.19
CA GLN A 329 15.91 11.06 16.52
C GLN A 329 17.01 9.99 16.70
N THR A 330 17.19 9.09 15.74
CA THR A 330 18.17 7.98 15.82
C THR A 330 19.17 7.96 14.67
N MET A 331 19.05 8.88 13.71
CA MET A 331 20.14 9.15 12.75
C MET A 331 21.36 9.71 13.51
N PRO A 332 22.60 9.35 13.11
CA PRO A 332 23.81 9.97 13.65
C PRO A 332 23.80 11.50 13.54
N ASP A 333 24.26 12.19 14.60
CA ASP A 333 24.29 13.67 14.68
C ASP A 333 25.12 14.35 13.55
N THR A 334 25.97 13.59 12.86
CA THR A 334 26.81 14.03 11.74
C THR A 334 26.07 14.04 10.39
N TRP A 335 24.88 13.45 10.30
CA TRP A 335 24.13 13.33 9.06
C TRP A 335 23.33 14.60 8.72
N PRO A 336 23.01 14.85 7.44
CA PRO A 336 22.18 15.99 7.04
C PRO A 336 20.81 15.99 7.73
N SER A 337 20.34 17.19 8.13
CA SER A 337 18.95 17.39 8.50
C SER A 337 18.05 17.35 7.27
N GLY A 338 16.74 17.10 7.45
CA GLY A 338 15.77 17.07 6.35
C GLY A 338 15.76 15.80 5.50
N LEU A 339 16.61 14.80 5.79
CA LEU A 339 16.67 13.53 5.04
C LEU A 339 15.31 12.82 4.84
N LEU A 340 14.34 13.03 5.75
CA LEU A 340 12.99 12.45 5.70
C LEU A 340 11.92 13.38 5.09
N GLU A 341 12.27 14.53 4.53
CA GLU A 341 11.33 15.53 3.98
C GLU A 341 10.36 14.90 2.96
N TYR A 342 10.87 14.26 1.91
CA TYR A 342 10.06 13.55 0.90
C TYR A 342 9.16 12.46 1.49
N SER A 343 9.61 11.82 2.58
CA SER A 343 8.84 10.82 3.31
C SER A 343 7.68 11.48 4.05
N ARG A 344 7.91 12.61 4.75
CA ARG A 344 6.88 13.41 5.43
C ARG A 344 5.85 13.98 4.46
N GLU A 345 6.28 14.51 3.31
CA GLU A 345 5.39 14.98 2.24
C GLU A 345 4.49 13.88 1.67
N SER A 346 5.02 12.66 1.52
CA SER A 346 4.22 11.50 1.13
C SER A 346 3.12 11.23 2.16
N TYR A 347 3.46 11.08 3.45
CA TYR A 347 2.46 10.82 4.50
C TYR A 347 1.42 11.93 4.66
N ALA A 348 1.77 13.20 4.42
CA ALA A 348 0.81 14.32 4.49
C ALA A 348 -0.35 14.20 3.48
N SER A 349 -0.19 13.35 2.45
CA SER A 349 -1.23 13.01 1.46
C SER A 349 -1.72 11.55 1.57
N GLY A 350 -1.43 10.89 2.70
CA GLY A 350 -1.85 9.54 3.04
C GLY A 350 -0.76 8.47 2.90
N ASN A 351 -0.89 7.41 3.69
CA ASN A 351 -0.04 6.22 3.58
C ASN A 351 -0.45 5.42 2.33
N ARG A 352 0.51 5.19 1.42
CA ARG A 352 0.33 4.49 0.14
C ARG A 352 0.76 3.02 0.16
N GLY A 353 1.06 2.47 1.33
CA GLY A 353 1.49 1.08 1.52
C GLY A 353 2.63 0.70 0.57
N GLY A 354 2.45 -0.36 -0.22
CA GLY A 354 3.48 -0.86 -1.13
C GLY A 354 3.94 0.14 -2.20
N ALA A 355 3.09 1.10 -2.55
CA ALA A 355 3.41 2.15 -3.52
C ALA A 355 4.21 3.32 -2.92
N ALA A 356 4.35 3.41 -1.60
CA ALA A 356 4.89 4.59 -0.93
C ALA A 356 6.36 4.86 -1.26
N VAL A 357 7.23 3.85 -1.33
CA VAL A 357 8.67 4.06 -1.62
C VAL A 357 8.88 4.65 -3.02
N PHE A 358 8.08 4.24 -4.01
CA PHE A 358 8.13 4.80 -5.36
C PHE A 358 7.56 6.23 -5.43
N ASP A 359 6.51 6.54 -4.67
CA ASP A 359 6.03 7.93 -4.51
C ASP A 359 7.07 8.84 -3.83
N ILE A 360 7.76 8.35 -2.80
CA ILE A 360 8.83 9.08 -2.11
C ILE A 360 10.04 9.27 -3.04
N LEU A 361 10.43 8.24 -3.82
CA LEU A 361 11.44 8.33 -4.87
C LEU A 361 11.06 9.35 -5.96
N ARG A 362 9.79 9.38 -6.37
CA ARG A 362 9.27 10.37 -7.34
C ARG A 362 9.44 11.80 -6.82
N ARG A 363 9.05 12.06 -5.57
CA ARG A 363 9.20 13.39 -4.92
C ARG A 363 10.66 13.83 -4.89
N ALA A 364 11.56 12.93 -4.47
CA ALA A 364 13.00 13.21 -4.46
C ALA A 364 13.55 13.51 -5.87
N HIS A 365 13.13 12.74 -6.88
CA HIS A 365 13.51 12.95 -8.28
C HIS A 365 13.03 14.31 -8.81
N ASP A 366 11.76 14.65 -8.59
CA ASP A 366 11.17 15.94 -9.00
C ASP A 366 11.82 17.13 -8.28
N ALA A 367 12.29 16.93 -7.05
CA ALA A 367 13.10 17.91 -6.31
C ALA A 367 14.58 17.98 -6.76
N GLY A 368 14.97 17.31 -7.85
CA GLY A 368 16.28 17.45 -8.49
C GLY A 368 17.45 17.02 -7.60
N ARG A 369 17.61 15.72 -7.38
CA ARG A 369 18.83 15.15 -6.77
C ARG A 369 20.03 15.25 -7.71
N LYS A 370 21.23 15.13 -7.15
CA LYS A 370 22.49 15.26 -7.87
C LYS A 370 23.09 13.88 -8.13
N SER A 371 23.74 13.75 -9.28
CA SER A 371 24.62 12.61 -9.57
C SER A 371 25.66 12.45 -8.46
N GLY A 372 25.80 11.24 -7.92
CA GLY A 372 26.64 10.90 -6.77
C GLY A 372 25.98 11.05 -5.39
N ASP A 373 24.74 11.58 -5.27
CA ASP A 373 24.01 11.58 -4.00
C ASP A 373 23.78 10.13 -3.53
N ARG A 374 24.17 9.81 -2.28
CA ARG A 374 24.04 8.45 -1.74
C ARG A 374 22.64 8.22 -1.20
N ALA A 375 21.98 7.19 -1.70
CA ALA A 375 20.57 6.93 -1.44
C ALA A 375 20.38 5.68 -0.57
N VAL A 376 19.48 5.78 0.40
CA VAL A 376 18.94 4.64 1.15
C VAL A 376 17.44 4.59 0.94
N LEU A 377 16.93 3.45 0.46
CA LEU A 377 15.49 3.17 0.39
C LEU A 377 15.15 2.19 1.51
N TYR A 378 14.03 2.40 2.21
CA TYR A 378 13.63 1.52 3.32
C TYR A 378 12.12 1.35 3.36
N ALA A 379 11.65 0.14 3.66
CA ALA A 379 10.26 -0.11 4.00
C ALA A 379 10.11 -1.23 5.03
N ALA A 380 9.07 -1.13 5.87
CA ALA A 380 8.62 -2.16 6.80
C ALA A 380 7.15 -2.56 6.54
N ALA A 381 6.80 -3.81 6.81
CA ALA A 381 5.51 -4.43 6.42
C ALA A 381 4.90 -5.34 7.50
N PRO A 382 3.64 -5.78 7.30
CA PRO A 382 3.05 -6.93 8.00
C PRO A 382 3.98 -8.13 8.15
N GLY A 383 3.83 -8.88 9.24
CA GLY A 383 4.85 -9.83 9.70
C GLY A 383 6.04 -9.17 10.43
N LEU A 384 6.15 -7.84 10.38
CA LEU A 384 7.32 -7.05 10.82
C LEU A 384 8.60 -7.52 10.14
N THR A 385 8.48 -7.62 8.81
CA THR A 385 9.59 -7.75 7.88
C THR A 385 9.92 -6.39 7.29
N ALA A 386 11.21 -6.09 7.14
CA ALA A 386 11.73 -4.89 6.52
C ALA A 386 12.68 -5.25 5.38
N THR A 387 12.81 -4.34 4.42
CA THR A 387 13.83 -4.44 3.37
C THR A 387 14.36 -3.05 3.07
N ALA A 388 15.68 -2.93 3.05
CA ALA A 388 16.40 -1.72 2.71
C ALA A 388 17.27 -1.96 1.47
N LEU A 389 17.52 -0.87 0.74
CA LEU A 389 18.44 -0.83 -0.40
C LEU A 389 19.39 0.34 -0.20
N GLU A 390 20.66 0.15 -0.50
CA GLU A 390 21.66 1.20 -0.62
C GLU A 390 22.07 1.35 -2.09
N GLY A 391 22.38 2.57 -2.50
CA GLY A 391 22.64 2.91 -3.89
C GLY A 391 23.12 4.35 -4.09
N GLU A 392 23.32 4.70 -5.36
CA GLU A 392 23.90 5.97 -5.79
C GLU A 392 23.03 6.60 -6.87
N TRP A 393 22.70 7.89 -6.71
CA TRP A 393 21.95 8.66 -7.69
C TRP A 393 22.81 8.96 -8.91
N LEU A 394 22.23 8.93 -10.12
CA LEU A 394 22.94 9.03 -11.40
C LEU A 394 22.79 10.41 -12.06
#